data_AF-A0A962T3L1-F1
#
_entry.id   AF-A0A962T3L1-F1
#
_cell.length_a   1.000
_cell.length_b   1.000
_cell.length_c   1.000
_cell.angle_alpha   90.00
_cell.angle_beta   90.00
_cell.angle_gamma   90.00
#
_symmetry.space_group_name_H-M   'P 1'
#
loop_
_entity.id
_entity.type
_entity.pdbx_description
1 polymer ?
#
loop_
_entity_poly.entity_id
_entity_poly.type
_entity_poly.pdbx_seq_one_letter_code
_entity_poly.pdbx_strand_id
1 'polypeptide(L)'
;MSLRLKYLLTLSHFNLYRHRRLGYGLMLSILLGGSLASMDHRWPPPTERARQTSVQVLDAQGRMLRVFTVPPGYWRLPASPTNVDPLFLSMLLAYEDQRFANHPGVDPLAVMRALGQWLWQGRIVSGASTLTMQTARLLEPHRRDLIGKLGEMLRALQLERRYTKEEILGFYLTLAPYGGNLQGVRVAALAWFGKEPTRLTAAEAALLVVLPQAPSRLRPDRYPERAKAARDKVLARMEQVGVLTPRQAAEACEEPIPARRYQLPFLAPHLADRLRIAQPGMTRLHTYIDRDLQRTLETLARQQHSALESHSSIALLVVASRNRRVLAYVGAGDFFDVRRAGQIDMIQAIRSPGSTLKPLIYGMGFDDLLIHPETLIEDVPTRFGDYAPTNFGHTYAGQVTVREALQQSLNIPAVAVLEQVGPARVAARLREVGLPLHWNTA
;
A
#
# COMPACT_ATOMS: atom_id res chain seq x y z
N MET A 1 22.45 33.54 -81.02
CA MET A 1 22.95 33.68 -79.63
C MET A 1 22.09 34.75 -78.93
N SER A 2 20.97 34.45 -78.27
CA SER A 2 20.88 34.54 -76.79
C SER A 2 19.42 34.40 -76.30
N LEU A 3 18.76 33.25 -76.56
CA LEU A 3 17.51 32.88 -75.88
C LEU A 3 17.68 31.64 -74.99
N ARG A 4 18.63 30.74 -75.32
CA ARG A 4 19.01 29.60 -74.47
C ARG A 4 19.72 30.01 -73.17
N LEU A 5 20.43 31.14 -73.12
CA LEU A 5 21.18 31.57 -71.94
C LEU A 5 20.28 32.15 -70.83
N LYS A 6 19.19 32.85 -71.19
CA LYS A 6 18.24 33.43 -70.21
C LYS A 6 17.42 32.37 -69.48
N TYR A 7 17.10 31.25 -70.13
CA TYR A 7 16.36 30.13 -69.52
C TYR A 7 17.22 29.31 -68.55
N LEU A 8 18.51 29.14 -68.84
CA LEU A 8 19.45 28.43 -67.96
C LEU A 8 19.82 29.23 -66.69
N LEU A 9 19.89 30.56 -66.78
CA LEU A 9 20.16 31.44 -65.63
C LEU A 9 18.96 31.56 -64.66
N THR A 10 17.72 31.50 -65.17
CA THR A 10 16.51 31.52 -64.32
C THR A 10 16.29 30.19 -63.58
N LEU A 11 16.58 29.04 -64.22
CA LEU A 11 16.55 27.72 -63.55
C LEU A 11 17.64 27.57 -62.48
N SER A 12 18.82 28.17 -62.69
CA SER A 12 19.91 28.22 -61.70
C SER A 12 19.54 29.04 -60.46
N HIS A 13 18.97 30.23 -60.63
CA HIS A 13 18.54 31.07 -59.51
C HIS A 13 17.35 30.49 -58.74
N PHE A 14 16.42 29.81 -59.41
CA PHE A 14 15.29 29.16 -58.74
C PHE A 14 15.73 27.97 -57.88
N ASN A 15 16.70 27.17 -58.35
CA ASN A 15 17.28 26.08 -57.58
C ASN A 15 18.09 26.58 -56.37
N LEU A 16 18.89 27.64 -56.51
CA LEU A 16 19.64 28.22 -55.40
C LEU A 16 18.73 28.74 -54.27
N TYR A 17 17.59 29.35 -54.63
CA TYR A 17 16.61 29.86 -53.67
C TYR A 17 15.86 28.74 -52.94
N ARG A 18 15.56 27.63 -53.65
CA ARG A 18 14.94 26.43 -53.07
C ARG A 18 15.88 25.71 -52.11
N HIS A 19 17.17 25.58 -52.45
CA HIS A 19 18.18 24.99 -51.58
C HIS A 19 18.47 25.83 -50.32
N ARG A 20 18.45 27.18 -50.42
CA ARG A 20 18.57 28.05 -49.24
C ARG A 20 17.34 27.95 -48.32
N ARG A 21 16.11 27.89 -48.85
CA ARG A 21 14.90 27.66 -48.03
C ARG A 21 14.91 26.29 -47.35
N LEU A 22 15.36 25.25 -48.04
CA LEU A 22 15.57 23.93 -47.45
C LEU A 22 16.65 23.95 -46.34
N GLY A 23 17.75 24.68 -46.54
CA GLY A 23 18.80 24.86 -45.54
C GLY A 23 18.34 25.64 -44.29
N TYR A 24 17.60 26.73 -44.47
CA TYR A 24 16.99 27.47 -43.34
C TYR A 24 15.95 26.63 -42.60
N GLY A 25 15.15 25.83 -43.33
CA GLY A 25 14.19 24.90 -42.73
C GLY A 25 14.89 23.81 -41.91
N LEU A 26 15.98 23.23 -42.43
CA LEU A 26 16.78 22.23 -41.72
C LEU A 26 17.45 22.83 -40.48
N MET A 27 18.04 24.03 -40.59
CA MET A 27 18.67 24.73 -39.48
C MET A 27 17.65 25.10 -38.39
N LEU A 28 16.47 25.59 -38.77
CA LEU A 28 15.38 25.88 -37.82
C LEU A 28 14.89 24.60 -37.13
N SER A 29 14.81 23.48 -37.86
CA SER A 29 14.41 22.17 -37.31
C SER A 29 15.45 21.64 -36.32
N ILE A 30 16.75 21.80 -36.63
CA ILE A 30 17.85 21.43 -35.73
C ILE A 30 17.86 22.32 -34.50
N LEU A 31 17.64 23.64 -34.64
CA LEU A 31 17.55 24.57 -33.52
C LEU A 31 16.32 24.30 -32.64
N LEU A 32 15.15 24.02 -33.23
CA LEU A 32 13.97 23.61 -32.48
C LEU A 32 14.19 22.28 -31.76
N GLY A 33 14.77 21.29 -32.47
CA GLY A 33 15.09 19.97 -31.91
C GLY A 33 16.10 20.06 -30.76
N GLY A 34 17.16 20.85 -30.95
CA GLY A 34 18.18 21.12 -29.93
C GLY A 34 17.64 21.90 -28.74
N SER A 35 16.77 22.88 -28.97
CA SER A 35 16.06 23.59 -27.90
C SER A 35 15.16 22.66 -27.09
N LEU A 36 14.34 21.84 -27.75
CA LEU A 36 13.48 20.85 -27.09
C LEU A 36 14.28 19.80 -26.31
N ALA A 37 15.42 19.34 -26.84
CA ALA A 37 16.32 18.42 -26.14
C ALA A 37 16.99 19.07 -24.93
N SER A 38 17.43 20.33 -25.07
CA SER A 38 18.01 21.12 -23.97
C SER A 38 16.98 21.38 -22.86
N MET A 39 15.74 21.71 -23.22
CA MET A 39 14.63 21.89 -22.27
C MET A 39 14.24 20.57 -21.60
N ASP A 40 14.19 19.46 -22.33
CA ASP A 40 13.94 18.14 -21.76
C ASP A 40 15.04 17.71 -20.78
N HIS A 41 16.30 18.04 -21.06
CA HIS A 41 17.40 17.76 -20.15
C HIS A 41 17.33 18.61 -18.87
N ARG A 42 16.98 19.89 -18.98
CA ARG A 42 16.84 20.80 -17.82
C ARG A 42 15.57 20.58 -17.00
N TRP A 43 14.50 20.12 -17.63
CA TRP A 43 13.21 19.87 -16.99
C TRP A 43 12.68 18.47 -17.34
N PRO A 44 13.26 17.40 -16.78
CA PRO A 44 12.76 16.04 -17.01
C PRO A 44 11.31 15.90 -16.51
N PRO A 45 10.53 14.96 -17.08
CA PRO A 45 9.16 14.74 -16.65
C PRO A 45 9.12 14.25 -15.17
N PRO A 46 8.28 14.85 -14.31
CA PRO A 46 8.28 14.56 -12.87
C PRO A 46 7.62 13.20 -12.58
N THR A 47 8.42 12.13 -12.52
CA THR A 47 7.91 10.77 -12.24
C THR A 47 7.80 10.43 -10.75
N GLU A 48 8.26 11.31 -9.86
CA GLU A 48 8.26 11.10 -8.41
C GLU A 48 6.87 10.78 -7.89
N ARG A 49 5.83 11.43 -8.42
CA ARG A 49 4.45 11.19 -8.03
C ARG A 49 4.01 9.74 -8.26
N ALA A 50 4.42 9.10 -9.35
CA ALA A 50 4.13 7.68 -9.58
C ALA A 50 4.92 6.76 -8.64
N ARG A 51 6.13 7.17 -8.24
CA ARG A 51 7.00 6.39 -7.33
C ARG A 51 6.58 6.48 -5.87
N GLN A 52 5.97 7.60 -5.47
CA GLN A 52 5.40 7.80 -4.13
C GLN A 52 4.16 6.91 -3.96
N THR A 53 4.37 5.68 -3.49
CA THR A 53 3.30 4.68 -3.28
C THR A 53 3.02 4.46 -1.79
N SER A 54 1.84 3.94 -1.51
CA SER A 54 1.39 3.54 -0.18
C SER A 54 2.35 2.52 0.43
N VAL A 55 2.73 2.75 1.69
CA VAL A 55 3.48 1.77 2.47
C VAL A 55 2.57 0.59 2.79
N GLN A 56 3.04 -0.62 2.50
CA GLN A 56 2.35 -1.88 2.75
C GLN A 56 3.09 -2.68 3.82
N VAL A 57 2.38 -3.11 4.85
CA VAL A 57 2.87 -4.09 5.83
C VAL A 57 2.31 -5.45 5.45
N LEU A 58 3.21 -6.41 5.26
CA LEU A 58 2.93 -7.72 4.69
C LEU A 58 3.19 -8.82 5.73
N ASP A 59 2.38 -9.86 5.68
CA ASP A 59 2.53 -11.06 6.49
C ASP A 59 3.68 -11.96 5.98
N ALA A 60 3.90 -13.10 6.63
CA ALA A 60 4.95 -14.05 6.27
C ALA A 60 4.81 -14.62 4.84
N GLN A 61 3.61 -14.57 4.26
CA GLN A 61 3.30 -15.04 2.90
C GLN A 61 3.14 -13.89 1.89
N GLY A 62 3.44 -12.65 2.27
CA GLY A 62 3.30 -11.48 1.39
C GLY A 62 1.87 -10.93 1.25
N ARG A 63 0.91 -11.41 2.05
CA ARG A 63 -0.46 -10.88 2.08
C ARG A 63 -0.51 -9.60 2.90
N MET A 64 -1.33 -8.64 2.48
CA MET A 64 -1.44 -7.34 3.18
C MET A 64 -2.06 -7.48 4.57
N LEU A 65 -1.36 -6.95 5.57
CA LEU A 65 -1.85 -6.74 6.94
C LEU A 65 -2.38 -5.32 7.10
N ARG A 66 -1.62 -4.32 6.64
CA ARG A 66 -1.98 -2.91 6.70
C ARG A 66 -1.44 -2.16 5.50
N VAL A 67 -2.17 -1.14 5.06
CA VAL A 67 -1.74 -0.18 4.05
C VAL A 67 -1.82 1.22 4.64
N PHE A 68 -0.90 2.10 4.26
CA PHE A 68 -0.90 3.52 4.65
C PHE A 68 -1.17 4.43 3.45
N THR A 69 -1.82 5.56 3.69
CA THR A 69 -2.06 6.56 2.64
C THR A 69 -0.81 7.38 2.34
N VAL A 70 -0.63 7.75 1.08
CA VAL A 70 0.33 8.78 0.66
C VAL A 70 -0.30 10.16 0.91
N PRO A 71 0.43 11.14 1.46
CA PRO A 71 -0.07 12.51 1.61
C PRO A 71 -0.61 13.07 0.28
N PRO A 72 -1.73 13.82 0.29
CA PRO A 72 -2.54 14.26 1.44
C PRO A 72 -3.59 13.25 1.94
N GLY A 73 -3.57 11.98 1.53
CA GLY A 73 -4.54 10.96 1.96
C GLY A 73 -4.98 9.97 0.88
N TYR A 74 -4.16 9.77 -0.16
CA TYR A 74 -4.46 8.86 -1.26
C TYR A 74 -4.00 7.44 -0.97
N TRP A 75 -4.84 6.47 -1.31
CA TRP A 75 -4.44 5.08 -1.46
C TRP A 75 -3.82 4.91 -2.84
N ARG A 76 -2.54 4.50 -2.90
CA ARG A 76 -1.81 4.32 -4.17
C ARG A 76 -0.90 3.11 -4.12
N LEU A 77 -1.31 2.00 -4.73
CA LEU A 77 -0.48 0.80 -4.82
C LEU A 77 0.17 0.72 -6.20
N PRO A 78 1.43 0.28 -6.30
CA PRO A 78 2.09 0.13 -7.59
C PRO A 78 1.36 -0.91 -8.44
N ALA A 79 1.21 -0.61 -9.73
CA ALA A 79 0.67 -1.50 -10.74
C ALA A 79 1.54 -1.43 -12.01
N SER A 80 1.67 -2.55 -12.69
CA SER A 80 2.40 -2.72 -13.95
C SER A 80 1.55 -3.57 -14.90
N PRO A 81 1.77 -3.50 -16.22
CA PRO A 81 1.05 -4.34 -17.17
C PRO A 81 1.17 -5.85 -16.84
N THR A 82 2.29 -6.27 -16.25
CA THR A 82 2.51 -7.67 -15.83
C THR A 82 1.69 -8.14 -14.63
N ASN A 83 1.13 -7.22 -13.83
CA ASN A 83 0.36 -7.55 -12.62
C ASN A 83 -1.12 -7.16 -12.71
N VAL A 84 -1.61 -6.96 -13.94
CA VAL A 84 -3.00 -6.63 -14.24
C VAL A 84 -3.53 -7.64 -15.26
N ASP A 85 -4.83 -7.93 -15.19
CA ASP A 85 -5.48 -8.84 -16.11
C ASP A 85 -5.29 -8.40 -17.58
N PRO A 86 -4.83 -9.29 -18.49
CA PRO A 86 -4.67 -8.98 -19.90
C PRO A 86 -5.96 -8.49 -20.58
N LEU A 87 -7.12 -8.99 -20.17
CA LEU A 87 -8.41 -8.54 -20.68
C LEU A 87 -8.63 -7.07 -20.33
N PHE A 88 -8.37 -6.66 -19.08
CA PHE A 88 -8.46 -5.26 -18.70
C PHE A 88 -7.54 -4.37 -19.55
N LEU A 89 -6.29 -4.80 -19.79
CA LEU A 89 -5.35 -4.04 -20.61
C LEU A 89 -5.86 -3.91 -22.05
N SER A 90 -6.35 -5.01 -22.64
CA SER A 90 -6.93 -4.99 -23.99
C SER A 90 -8.12 -4.04 -24.08
N MET A 91 -9.00 -4.04 -23.08
CA MET A 91 -10.15 -3.14 -23.02
C MET A 91 -9.74 -1.69 -22.86
N LEU A 92 -8.78 -1.41 -21.97
CA LEU A 92 -8.27 -0.07 -21.73
C LEU A 92 -7.68 0.52 -23.01
N LEU A 93 -6.80 -0.22 -23.69
CA LEU A 93 -6.20 0.22 -24.94
C LEU A 93 -7.26 0.37 -26.05
N ALA A 94 -8.16 -0.60 -26.21
CA ALA A 94 -9.19 -0.55 -27.25
C ALA A 94 -10.18 0.63 -27.06
N TYR A 95 -10.44 1.03 -25.81
CA TYR A 95 -11.38 2.09 -25.47
C TYR A 95 -10.73 3.49 -25.40
N GLU A 96 -9.55 3.62 -24.79
CA GLU A 96 -8.87 4.91 -24.60
C GLU A 96 -7.91 5.25 -25.73
N ASP A 97 -7.14 4.27 -26.24
CA ASP A 97 -6.00 4.54 -27.14
C ASP A 97 -5.60 3.34 -28.01
N GLN A 98 -6.35 3.12 -29.09
CA GLN A 98 -6.17 1.95 -29.97
C GLN A 98 -4.80 1.89 -30.65
N ARG A 99 -4.12 3.04 -30.79
CA ARG A 99 -2.81 3.15 -31.45
C ARG A 99 -1.68 3.40 -30.46
N PHE A 100 -1.91 3.08 -29.18
CA PHE A 100 -0.95 3.36 -28.09
C PHE A 100 0.47 2.90 -28.42
N ALA A 101 0.64 1.72 -29.01
CA ALA A 101 1.96 1.19 -29.36
C ALA A 101 2.70 1.99 -30.47
N ASN A 102 1.97 2.69 -31.33
CA ASN A 102 2.49 3.20 -32.60
C ASN A 102 2.73 4.72 -32.62
N HIS A 103 2.09 5.49 -31.72
CA HIS A 103 2.23 6.95 -31.71
C HIS A 103 3.33 7.41 -30.74
N PRO A 104 4.02 8.55 -31.00
CA PRO A 104 5.05 9.09 -30.12
C PRO A 104 4.43 9.94 -28.99
N GLY A 105 3.48 9.38 -28.25
CA GLY A 105 2.79 10.08 -27.15
C GLY A 105 1.64 10.98 -27.57
N VAL A 106 1.70 11.62 -28.73
CA VAL A 106 0.54 12.30 -29.34
C VAL A 106 0.19 11.59 -30.63
N ASP A 107 -1.08 11.31 -30.86
CA ASP A 107 -1.57 10.67 -32.07
C ASP A 107 -1.99 11.74 -33.11
N PRO A 108 -1.19 11.98 -34.18
CA PRO A 108 -1.49 13.04 -35.14
C PRO A 108 -2.80 12.79 -35.89
N LEU A 109 -3.13 11.53 -36.18
CA LEU A 109 -4.34 11.15 -36.88
C LEU A 109 -5.57 11.36 -35.98
N ALA A 110 -5.47 11.11 -34.67
CA ALA A 110 -6.53 11.42 -33.73
C ALA A 110 -6.75 12.93 -33.59
N VAL A 111 -5.67 13.71 -33.54
CA VAL A 111 -5.74 15.19 -33.49
C VAL A 111 -6.39 15.75 -34.75
N MET A 112 -5.94 15.35 -35.95
CA MET A 112 -6.55 15.82 -37.21
C MET A 112 -8.03 15.44 -37.32
N ARG A 113 -8.39 14.22 -36.93
CA ARG A 113 -9.80 13.76 -36.90
C ARG A 113 -10.64 14.61 -35.96
N ALA A 114 -10.14 14.89 -34.75
CA ALA A 114 -10.86 15.71 -33.78
C ALA A 114 -11.01 17.17 -34.25
N LEU A 115 -9.97 17.74 -34.86
CA LEU A 115 -10.03 19.08 -35.45
C LEU A 115 -11.05 19.15 -36.60
N GLY A 116 -11.05 18.18 -37.52
CA GLY A 116 -12.02 18.11 -38.61
C GLY A 116 -13.46 18.01 -38.10
N GLN A 117 -13.71 17.17 -37.10
CA GLN A 117 -15.04 17.06 -36.47
C GLN A 117 -15.47 18.35 -35.77
N TRP A 118 -14.55 19.04 -35.11
CA TRP A 118 -14.84 20.32 -34.46
C TRP A 118 -15.20 21.41 -35.49
N LEU A 119 -14.45 21.49 -36.59
CA LEU A 119 -14.72 22.45 -37.67
C LEU A 119 -16.08 22.20 -38.35
N TRP A 120 -16.48 20.93 -38.53
CA TRP A 120 -17.77 20.61 -39.14
C TRP A 120 -18.96 20.71 -38.19
N GLN A 121 -18.81 20.29 -36.92
CA GLN A 121 -19.95 20.19 -35.99
C GLN A 121 -20.06 21.39 -35.03
N GLY A 122 -19.10 22.33 -35.06
CA GLY A 122 -19.07 23.51 -34.18
C GLY A 122 -18.87 23.20 -32.69
N ARG A 123 -18.69 21.93 -32.33
CA ARG A 123 -18.50 21.45 -30.94
C ARG A 123 -17.49 20.32 -30.89
N ILE A 124 -16.88 20.11 -29.73
CA ILE A 124 -15.91 19.02 -29.53
C ILE A 124 -16.70 17.71 -29.38
N VAL A 125 -16.53 16.79 -30.34
CA VAL A 125 -17.31 15.54 -30.44
C VAL A 125 -16.49 14.33 -29.98
N SER A 126 -15.17 14.38 -30.17
CA SER A 126 -14.26 13.30 -29.79
C SER A 126 -13.00 13.82 -29.11
N GLY A 127 -12.46 13.01 -28.19
CA GLY A 127 -11.18 13.26 -27.57
C GLY A 127 -10.03 12.94 -28.51
N ALA A 128 -8.98 13.77 -28.47
CA ALA A 128 -7.68 13.51 -29.10
C ALA A 128 -6.57 13.20 -28.08
N SER A 129 -6.93 12.99 -26.81
CA SER A 129 -5.96 12.73 -25.74
C SER A 129 -5.61 11.25 -25.70
N THR A 130 -4.32 10.93 -25.85
CA THR A 130 -3.75 9.58 -25.73
C THR A 130 -3.54 9.17 -24.27
N LEU A 131 -3.28 7.89 -24.02
CA LEU A 131 -2.92 7.42 -22.67
C LEU A 131 -1.62 8.09 -22.16
N THR A 132 -0.66 8.36 -23.04
CA THR A 132 0.57 9.08 -22.66
C THR A 132 0.26 10.52 -22.23
N MET A 133 -0.62 11.24 -22.93
CA MET A 133 -1.07 12.58 -22.52
C MET A 133 -1.83 12.53 -21.19
N GLN A 134 -2.70 11.53 -21.00
CA GLN A 134 -3.38 11.34 -19.74
C GLN A 134 -2.40 11.06 -18.59
N THR A 135 -1.35 10.27 -18.86
CA THR A 135 -0.27 9.98 -17.90
C THR A 135 0.51 11.24 -17.54
N ALA A 136 0.88 12.05 -18.53
CA ALA A 136 1.55 13.33 -18.31
C ALA A 136 0.72 14.24 -17.38
N ARG A 137 -0.59 14.36 -17.64
CA ARG A 137 -1.53 15.12 -16.79
C ARG A 137 -1.62 14.58 -15.36
N LEU A 138 -1.54 13.25 -15.18
CA LEU A 138 -1.61 12.63 -13.85
C LEU A 138 -0.32 12.83 -13.05
N LEU A 139 0.83 12.87 -13.72
CA LEU A 139 2.15 13.13 -13.14
C LEU A 139 2.30 14.61 -12.74
N GLU A 140 1.90 15.52 -13.63
CA GLU A 140 2.02 16.97 -13.45
C GLU A 140 0.64 17.64 -13.66
N PRO A 141 -0.23 17.66 -12.64
CA PRO A 141 -1.55 18.29 -12.76
C PRO A 141 -1.44 19.78 -13.06
N HIS A 142 -2.14 20.26 -14.08
CA HIS A 142 -2.17 21.66 -14.50
C HIS A 142 -3.61 22.16 -14.70
N ARG A 143 -3.76 23.46 -15.00
CA ARG A 143 -5.05 24.07 -15.32
C ARG A 143 -5.64 23.48 -16.59
N ARG A 144 -6.97 23.39 -16.65
CA ARG A 144 -7.72 22.83 -17.79
C ARG A 144 -7.96 23.90 -18.86
N ASP A 145 -6.89 24.44 -19.42
CA ASP A 145 -6.89 25.39 -20.53
C ASP A 145 -6.07 24.86 -21.71
N LEU A 146 -6.08 25.60 -22.82
CA LEU A 146 -5.35 25.21 -24.03
C LEU A 146 -3.83 25.15 -23.80
N ILE A 147 -3.31 26.03 -22.94
CA ILE A 147 -1.89 26.09 -22.58
C ILE A 147 -1.49 24.82 -21.81
N GLY A 148 -2.28 24.42 -20.82
CA GLY A 148 -2.09 23.19 -20.08
C GLY A 148 -2.12 21.97 -21.00
N LYS A 149 -3.03 21.94 -21.97
CA LYS A 149 -3.10 20.84 -22.94
C LYS A 149 -1.89 20.77 -23.88
N LEU A 150 -1.34 21.91 -24.30
CA LEU A 150 -0.06 21.94 -25.03
C LEU A 150 1.08 21.42 -24.12
N GLY A 151 1.05 21.76 -22.83
CA GLY A 151 1.93 21.19 -21.82
C GLY A 151 1.83 19.66 -21.76
N GLU A 152 0.62 19.08 -21.72
CA GLU A 152 0.41 17.62 -21.74
C GLU A 152 1.05 16.98 -22.98
N MET A 153 0.90 17.59 -24.15
CA MET A 153 1.46 17.09 -25.41
C MET A 153 2.99 17.09 -25.39
N LEU A 154 3.60 18.19 -24.94
CA LEU A 154 5.05 18.30 -24.83
C LEU A 154 5.59 17.31 -23.80
N ARG A 155 4.94 17.17 -22.63
CA ARG A 155 5.31 16.18 -21.61
C ARG A 155 5.12 14.75 -22.09
N ALA A 156 4.08 14.46 -22.88
CA ALA A 156 3.88 13.15 -23.47
C ALA A 156 5.03 12.77 -24.41
N LEU A 157 5.49 13.71 -25.26
CA LEU A 157 6.66 13.50 -26.12
C LEU A 157 7.95 13.28 -25.30
N GLN A 158 8.11 13.98 -24.18
CA GLN A 158 9.24 13.76 -23.27
C GLN A 158 9.20 12.39 -22.60
N LEU A 159 8.02 11.94 -22.15
CA LEU A 159 7.84 10.60 -21.56
C LEU A 159 8.24 9.49 -22.54
N GLU A 160 7.77 9.56 -23.78
CA GLU A 160 8.04 8.55 -24.83
C GLU A 160 9.49 8.48 -25.26
N ARG A 161 10.25 9.56 -25.07
CA ARG A 161 11.69 9.57 -25.30
C ARG A 161 12.48 8.89 -24.20
N ARG A 162 11.94 8.84 -22.98
CA ARG A 162 12.67 8.44 -21.76
C ARG A 162 12.20 7.11 -21.18
N TYR A 163 10.97 6.72 -21.48
CA TYR A 163 10.30 5.55 -20.91
C TYR A 163 9.68 4.73 -22.02
N THR A 164 9.66 3.41 -21.81
CA THR A 164 8.96 2.47 -22.66
C THR A 164 7.45 2.60 -22.50
N LYS A 165 6.69 2.09 -23.49
CA LYS A 165 5.22 2.04 -23.44
C LYS A 165 4.70 1.33 -22.19
N GLU A 166 5.38 0.27 -21.76
CA GLU A 166 5.02 -0.49 -20.57
C GLU A 166 5.21 0.33 -19.28
N GLU A 167 6.30 1.10 -19.18
CA GLU A 167 6.54 1.99 -18.04
C GLU A 167 5.54 3.15 -18.00
N ILE A 168 5.25 3.76 -19.14
CA ILE A 168 4.23 4.82 -19.27
C ILE A 168 2.86 4.29 -18.83
N LEU A 169 2.49 3.10 -19.31
CA LEU A 169 1.27 2.43 -18.91
C LEU A 169 1.28 2.10 -17.41
N GLY A 170 2.40 1.66 -16.85
CA GLY A 170 2.57 1.46 -15.41
C GLY A 170 2.31 2.72 -14.58
N PHE A 171 2.78 3.88 -15.03
CA PHE A 171 2.47 5.17 -14.40
C PHE A 171 0.96 5.47 -14.44
N TYR A 172 0.31 5.27 -15.58
CA TYR A 172 -1.14 5.42 -15.69
C TYR A 172 -1.88 4.48 -14.73
N LEU A 173 -1.56 3.19 -14.77
CA LEU A 173 -2.19 2.15 -13.93
C LEU A 173 -2.00 2.40 -12.44
N THR A 174 -0.96 3.14 -12.04
CA THR A 174 -0.70 3.50 -10.65
C THR A 174 -1.38 4.81 -10.23
N LEU A 175 -1.61 5.74 -11.16
CA LEU A 175 -2.08 7.10 -10.83
C LEU A 175 -3.54 7.38 -11.22
N ALA A 176 -4.12 6.61 -12.12
CA ALA A 176 -5.49 6.84 -12.60
C ALA A 176 -6.48 6.90 -11.42
N PRO A 177 -7.39 7.90 -11.37
CA PRO A 177 -8.30 8.05 -10.25
C PRO A 177 -9.51 7.12 -10.38
N TYR A 178 -9.90 6.43 -9.31
CA TYR A 178 -11.04 5.50 -9.30
C TYR A 178 -12.15 5.91 -8.31
N GLY A 179 -12.19 7.20 -7.98
CA GLY A 179 -13.22 7.83 -7.15
C GLY A 179 -12.84 7.96 -5.68
N GLY A 180 -13.08 9.14 -5.09
CA GLY A 180 -12.64 9.44 -3.73
C GLY A 180 -11.12 9.55 -3.67
N ASN A 181 -10.49 8.88 -2.70
CA ASN A 181 -9.04 8.89 -2.51
C ASN A 181 -8.31 7.67 -3.11
N LEU A 182 -8.94 6.95 -4.05
CA LEU A 182 -8.36 5.77 -4.71
C LEU A 182 -7.59 6.20 -5.97
N GLN A 183 -6.29 5.89 -6.02
CA GLN A 183 -5.44 6.06 -7.19
C GLN A 183 -4.79 4.74 -7.57
N GLY A 184 -4.94 4.38 -8.84
CA GLY A 184 -4.41 3.17 -9.43
C GLY A 184 -5.38 1.98 -9.41
N VAL A 185 -5.24 1.16 -10.45
CA VAL A 185 -6.14 0.03 -10.75
C VAL A 185 -6.11 -1.03 -9.66
N ARG A 186 -4.93 -1.27 -9.05
CA ARG A 186 -4.77 -2.28 -7.99
C ARG A 186 -5.56 -1.92 -6.74
N VAL A 187 -5.45 -0.68 -6.28
CA VAL A 187 -6.26 -0.17 -5.16
C VAL A 187 -7.74 -0.22 -5.51
N ALA A 188 -8.10 0.15 -6.73
CA ALA A 188 -9.49 0.16 -7.18
C ALA A 188 -10.10 -1.25 -7.18
N ALA A 189 -9.39 -2.26 -7.69
CA ALA A 189 -9.84 -3.63 -7.70
C ALA A 189 -10.05 -4.17 -6.26
N LEU A 190 -9.12 -3.88 -5.35
CA LEU A 190 -9.25 -4.25 -3.94
C LEU A 190 -10.42 -3.54 -3.26
N ALA A 191 -10.60 -2.23 -3.51
CA ALA A 191 -11.63 -1.44 -2.87
C ALA A 191 -13.03 -1.70 -3.42
N TRP A 192 -13.19 -2.01 -4.71
CA TRP A 192 -14.50 -2.24 -5.32
C TRP A 192 -14.90 -3.71 -5.35
N PHE A 193 -13.95 -4.63 -5.46
CA PHE A 193 -14.21 -6.05 -5.67
C PHE A 193 -13.54 -6.97 -4.65
N GLY A 194 -12.70 -6.44 -3.75
CA GLY A 194 -12.04 -7.24 -2.71
C GLY A 194 -10.97 -8.20 -3.24
N LYS A 195 -10.50 -8.02 -4.48
CA LYS A 195 -9.54 -8.92 -5.14
C LYS A 195 -8.47 -8.16 -5.93
N GLU A 196 -7.37 -8.86 -6.21
CA GLU A 196 -6.27 -8.36 -7.03
C GLU A 196 -6.71 -8.17 -8.50
N PRO A 197 -6.14 -7.20 -9.23
CA PRO A 197 -6.56 -6.83 -10.58
C PRO A 197 -6.18 -7.87 -11.65
N THR A 198 -5.55 -8.99 -11.28
CA THR A 198 -5.24 -10.13 -12.15
C THR A 198 -6.39 -11.13 -12.29
N ARG A 199 -7.52 -10.91 -11.59
CA ARG A 199 -8.66 -11.83 -11.55
C ARG A 199 -9.98 -11.09 -11.81
N LEU A 200 -9.95 -10.14 -12.73
CA LEU A 200 -11.10 -9.30 -13.04
C LEU A 200 -12.04 -10.05 -14.00
N THR A 201 -13.34 -9.95 -13.78
CA THR A 201 -14.34 -10.34 -14.79
C THR A 201 -14.40 -9.28 -15.90
N ALA A 202 -15.02 -9.61 -17.04
CA ALA A 202 -15.22 -8.64 -18.12
C ALA A 202 -16.01 -7.41 -17.65
N ALA A 203 -17.03 -7.60 -16.80
CA ALA A 203 -17.83 -6.50 -16.24
C ALA A 203 -17.02 -5.59 -15.31
N GLU A 204 -16.22 -6.18 -14.43
CA GLU A 204 -15.35 -5.45 -13.51
C GLU A 204 -14.24 -4.70 -14.25
N ALA A 205 -13.63 -5.33 -15.26
CA ALA A 205 -12.63 -4.70 -16.12
C ALA A 205 -13.22 -3.50 -16.85
N ALA A 206 -14.39 -3.66 -17.49
CA ALA A 206 -15.08 -2.58 -18.19
C ALA A 206 -15.45 -1.41 -17.25
N LEU A 207 -15.87 -1.72 -16.01
CA LEU A 207 -16.13 -0.70 -15.01
C LEU A 207 -14.85 0.07 -14.64
N LEU A 208 -13.73 -0.63 -14.38
CA LEU A 208 -12.46 0.02 -14.09
C LEU A 208 -11.91 0.82 -15.29
N VAL A 209 -12.20 0.43 -16.53
CA VAL A 209 -11.81 1.22 -17.72
C VAL A 209 -12.52 2.58 -17.73
N VAL A 210 -13.81 2.65 -17.37
CA VAL A 210 -14.59 3.89 -17.51
C VAL A 210 -14.52 4.82 -16.29
N LEU A 211 -14.26 4.30 -15.09
CA LEU A 211 -14.22 5.10 -13.86
C LEU A 211 -13.25 6.31 -13.93
N PRO A 212 -12.02 6.19 -14.45
CA PRO A 212 -11.07 7.29 -14.52
C PRO A 212 -11.54 8.52 -15.32
N GLN A 213 -12.48 8.35 -16.25
CA GLN A 213 -12.99 9.47 -17.07
C GLN A 213 -13.79 10.47 -16.23
N ALA A 214 -14.55 9.98 -15.25
CA ALA A 214 -15.39 10.81 -14.39
C ALA A 214 -15.50 10.21 -12.97
N PRO A 215 -14.38 10.14 -12.22
CA PRO A 215 -14.23 9.32 -11.02
C PRO A 215 -15.19 9.69 -9.88
N SER A 216 -15.62 10.95 -9.82
CA SER A 216 -16.61 11.39 -8.82
C SER A 216 -18.06 11.15 -9.26
N ARG A 217 -18.35 11.24 -10.57
CA ARG A 217 -19.71 11.14 -11.13
C ARG A 217 -20.14 9.70 -11.45
N LEU A 218 -19.17 8.81 -11.65
CA LEU A 218 -19.38 7.40 -11.95
C LEU A 218 -19.15 6.49 -10.73
N ARG A 219 -19.07 7.06 -9.52
CA ARG A 219 -18.92 6.29 -8.29
C ARG A 219 -20.02 5.22 -8.15
N PRO A 220 -19.68 3.92 -8.18
CA PRO A 220 -20.66 2.83 -8.11
C PRO A 220 -21.55 2.88 -6.87
N ASP A 221 -20.96 3.21 -5.72
CA ASP A 221 -21.65 3.30 -4.43
C ASP A 221 -22.57 4.52 -4.27
N ARG A 222 -22.46 5.52 -5.14
CA ARG A 222 -23.29 6.75 -5.09
C ARG A 222 -24.23 6.89 -6.28
N TYR A 223 -23.81 6.40 -7.44
CA TYR A 223 -24.51 6.57 -8.71
C TYR A 223 -24.50 5.25 -9.50
N PRO A 224 -25.11 4.17 -8.95
CA PRO A 224 -25.04 2.83 -9.52
C PRO A 224 -25.55 2.78 -10.97
N GLU A 225 -26.68 3.43 -11.29
CA GLU A 225 -27.22 3.47 -12.65
C GLU A 225 -26.29 4.17 -13.66
N ARG A 226 -25.60 5.24 -13.23
CA ARG A 226 -24.64 5.94 -14.10
C ARG A 226 -23.40 5.08 -14.33
N ALA A 227 -22.93 4.40 -13.30
CA ALA A 227 -21.80 3.48 -13.39
C ALA A 227 -22.14 2.29 -14.30
N LYS A 228 -23.36 1.74 -14.17
CA LYS A 228 -23.89 0.66 -15.00
C LYS A 228 -23.94 1.06 -16.47
N ALA A 229 -24.61 2.16 -16.79
CA ALA A 229 -24.71 2.64 -18.17
C ALA A 229 -23.33 2.93 -18.79
N ALA A 230 -22.38 3.44 -18.00
CA ALA A 230 -21.02 3.69 -18.45
C ALA A 230 -20.23 2.39 -18.72
N ARG A 231 -20.35 1.39 -17.84
CA ARG A 231 -19.77 0.05 -18.03
C ARG A 231 -20.36 -0.64 -19.26
N ASP A 232 -21.68 -0.66 -19.39
CA ASP A 232 -22.38 -1.35 -20.48
C ASP A 232 -22.03 -0.73 -21.83
N LYS A 233 -21.79 0.58 -21.88
CA LYS A 233 -21.24 1.26 -23.06
C LYS A 233 -19.83 0.76 -23.43
N VAL A 234 -18.96 0.53 -22.45
CA VAL A 234 -17.64 -0.08 -22.70
C VAL A 234 -17.81 -1.49 -23.22
N LEU A 235 -18.64 -2.32 -22.59
CA LEU A 235 -18.88 -3.71 -23.01
C LEU A 235 -19.38 -3.78 -24.46
N ALA A 236 -20.38 -2.97 -24.83
CA ALA A 236 -20.87 -2.88 -26.20
C ALA A 236 -19.78 -2.44 -27.18
N ARG A 237 -18.89 -1.52 -26.77
CA ARG A 237 -17.75 -1.12 -27.59
C ARG A 237 -16.73 -2.25 -27.75
N MET A 238 -16.49 -3.03 -26.71
CA MET A 238 -15.56 -4.17 -26.73
C MET A 238 -16.05 -5.31 -27.62
N GLU A 239 -17.37 -5.52 -27.67
CA GLU A 239 -18.00 -6.42 -28.64
C GLU A 239 -17.76 -5.93 -30.09
N GLN A 240 -18.04 -4.66 -30.38
CA GLN A 240 -17.88 -4.08 -31.73
C GLN A 240 -16.45 -4.18 -32.29
N VAL A 241 -15.45 -4.06 -31.42
CA VAL A 241 -14.03 -4.12 -31.81
C VAL A 241 -13.44 -5.53 -31.67
N GLY A 242 -14.26 -6.53 -31.31
CA GLY A 242 -13.87 -7.94 -31.24
C GLY A 242 -13.04 -8.34 -30.03
N VAL A 243 -12.95 -7.51 -28.99
CA VAL A 243 -12.28 -7.85 -27.72
C VAL A 243 -13.11 -8.83 -26.89
N LEU A 244 -14.44 -8.71 -26.96
CA LEU A 244 -15.38 -9.64 -26.34
C LEU A 244 -16.24 -10.30 -27.40
N THR A 245 -16.61 -11.56 -27.17
CA THR A 245 -17.70 -12.19 -27.93
C THR A 245 -19.06 -11.60 -27.51
N PRO A 246 -20.09 -11.64 -28.37
CA PRO A 246 -21.44 -11.18 -28.02
C PRO A 246 -21.98 -11.85 -26.75
N ARG A 247 -21.68 -13.15 -26.57
CA ARG A 247 -22.02 -13.90 -25.37
C ARG A 247 -21.36 -13.33 -24.11
N GLN A 248 -20.05 -13.11 -24.14
CA GLN A 248 -19.32 -12.54 -22.99
C GLN A 248 -19.80 -11.12 -22.65
N ALA A 249 -20.10 -10.30 -23.67
CA ALA A 249 -20.63 -8.96 -23.45
C ALA A 249 -22.02 -9.00 -22.80
N ALA A 250 -22.90 -9.89 -23.25
CA ALA A 250 -24.22 -10.10 -22.66
C ALA A 250 -24.12 -10.59 -21.19
N GLU A 251 -23.32 -11.62 -20.93
CA GLU A 251 -23.08 -12.15 -19.58
C GLU A 251 -22.50 -11.08 -18.64
N ALA A 252 -21.55 -10.27 -19.12
CA ALA A 252 -20.96 -9.18 -18.34
C ALA A 252 -21.94 -8.03 -18.02
N CYS A 253 -22.92 -7.77 -18.87
CA CYS A 253 -23.96 -6.77 -18.62
C CYS A 253 -24.89 -7.18 -17.45
N GLU A 254 -25.06 -8.49 -17.22
CA GLU A 254 -25.89 -9.04 -16.14
C GLU A 254 -25.21 -8.97 -14.77
N GLU A 255 -23.88 -8.89 -14.72
CA GLU A 255 -23.15 -8.77 -13.45
C GLU A 255 -23.58 -7.50 -12.68
N PRO A 256 -23.72 -7.56 -11.34
CA PRO A 256 -24.14 -6.41 -10.54
C PRO A 256 -23.03 -5.36 -10.41
N ILE A 257 -23.44 -4.10 -10.22
CA ILE A 257 -22.52 -3.00 -9.88
C ILE A 257 -22.18 -3.05 -8.39
N PRO A 258 -20.91 -2.86 -7.98
CA PRO A 258 -20.54 -2.87 -6.57
C PRO A 258 -21.23 -1.75 -5.79
N ALA A 259 -22.02 -2.13 -4.78
CA ALA A 259 -22.80 -1.20 -3.99
C ALA A 259 -22.00 -0.48 -2.89
N ARG A 260 -20.87 -1.05 -2.46
CA ARG A 260 -20.04 -0.51 -1.38
C ARG A 260 -18.56 -0.73 -1.65
N ARG A 261 -17.73 0.04 -0.95
CA ARG A 261 -16.27 -0.16 -0.93
C ARG A 261 -15.89 -1.16 0.16
N TYR A 262 -15.04 -2.10 -0.18
CA TYR A 262 -14.29 -2.91 0.76
C TYR A 262 -13.24 -2.04 1.45
N GLN A 263 -13.08 -2.24 2.77
CA GLN A 263 -11.99 -1.65 3.51
C GLN A 263 -10.69 -2.40 3.19
N LEU A 264 -9.60 -1.66 3.01
CA LEU A 264 -8.29 -2.27 2.93
C LEU A 264 -7.95 -2.94 4.27
N PRO A 265 -7.12 -4.01 4.26
CA PRO A 265 -6.74 -4.69 5.49
C PRO A 265 -6.19 -3.74 6.56
N PHE A 266 -6.64 -3.93 7.79
CA PHE A 266 -6.20 -3.20 8.98
C PHE A 266 -5.96 -4.20 10.11
N LEU A 267 -4.79 -4.84 10.07
CA LEU A 267 -4.34 -5.86 11.02
C LEU A 267 -2.97 -5.46 11.59
N ALA A 268 -2.69 -5.94 12.79
CA ALA A 268 -1.50 -5.67 13.59
C ALA A 268 -1.15 -4.17 13.65
N PRO A 269 -2.10 -3.27 14.00
CA PRO A 269 -1.92 -1.85 13.77
C PRO A 269 -0.72 -1.27 14.53
N HIS A 270 -0.54 -1.62 15.79
CA HIS A 270 0.60 -1.20 16.60
C HIS A 270 1.95 -1.61 15.98
N LEU A 271 2.08 -2.88 15.58
CA LEU A 271 3.29 -3.37 14.91
C LEU A 271 3.53 -2.63 13.59
N ALA A 272 2.48 -2.45 12.79
CA ALA A 272 2.55 -1.79 11.50
C ALA A 272 2.99 -0.32 11.62
N ASP A 273 2.47 0.41 12.61
CA ASP A 273 2.88 1.80 12.89
C ASP A 273 4.35 1.85 13.32
N ARG A 274 4.77 0.96 14.24
CA ARG A 274 6.16 0.86 14.68
C ARG A 274 7.12 0.58 13.53
N LEU A 275 6.80 -0.39 12.66
CA LEU A 275 7.64 -0.74 11.51
C LEU A 275 7.75 0.41 10.51
N ARG A 276 6.64 1.12 10.25
CA ARG A 276 6.64 2.30 9.37
C ARG A 276 7.53 3.42 9.90
N ILE A 277 7.49 3.67 11.21
CA ILE A 277 8.33 4.69 11.86
C ILE A 277 9.80 4.26 11.85
N ALA A 278 10.09 2.99 12.17
CA ALA A 278 11.44 2.46 12.26
C ALA A 278 12.15 2.33 10.90
N GLN A 279 11.41 2.23 9.80
CA GLN A 279 11.96 2.06 8.46
C GLN A 279 11.41 3.12 7.48
N PRO A 280 11.78 4.39 7.66
CA PRO A 280 11.34 5.46 6.77
C PRO A 280 11.83 5.22 5.34
N GLY A 281 10.99 5.51 4.35
CA GLY A 281 11.31 5.35 2.92
C GLY A 281 11.05 3.95 2.34
N MET A 282 10.87 2.92 3.18
CA MET A 282 10.45 1.59 2.71
C MET A 282 8.95 1.57 2.39
N THR A 283 8.60 1.15 1.18
CA THR A 283 7.19 1.03 0.74
C THR A 283 6.60 -0.37 0.97
N ARG A 284 7.45 -1.38 1.23
CA ARG A 284 7.04 -2.76 1.51
C ARG A 284 7.78 -3.26 2.75
N LEU A 285 7.03 -3.49 3.83
CA LEU A 285 7.54 -3.94 5.11
C LEU A 285 7.10 -5.38 5.33
N HIS A 286 8.04 -6.32 5.28
CA HIS A 286 7.76 -7.74 5.47
C HIS A 286 7.84 -8.11 6.96
N THR A 287 6.95 -9.00 7.40
CA THR A 287 6.88 -9.49 8.78
C THR A 287 6.85 -11.02 8.82
N TYR A 288 6.91 -11.59 10.01
CA TYR A 288 6.69 -13.01 10.25
C TYR A 288 5.27 -13.33 10.75
N ILE A 289 4.40 -12.31 10.75
CA ILE A 289 3.03 -12.45 11.24
C ILE A 289 2.29 -13.45 10.36
N ASP A 290 1.54 -14.33 10.99
CA ASP A 290 0.52 -15.13 10.33
C ASP A 290 -0.78 -14.32 10.32
N ARG A 291 -1.26 -13.94 9.13
CA ARG A 291 -2.42 -13.07 8.97
C ARG A 291 -3.71 -13.68 9.54
N ASP A 292 -3.87 -15.00 9.46
CA ASP A 292 -5.11 -15.65 9.88
C ASP A 292 -5.12 -15.85 11.40
N LEU A 293 -3.98 -16.22 11.99
CA LEU A 293 -3.77 -16.19 13.43
C LEU A 293 -3.96 -14.77 14.00
N GLN A 294 -3.34 -13.76 13.38
CA GLN A 294 -3.48 -12.36 13.79
C GLN A 294 -4.95 -11.93 13.83
N ARG A 295 -5.71 -12.20 12.76
CA ARG A 295 -7.14 -11.86 12.70
C ARG A 295 -7.94 -12.58 13.78
N THR A 296 -7.63 -13.85 14.03
CA THR A 296 -8.30 -14.65 15.07
C THR A 296 -8.06 -14.04 16.44
N LEU A 297 -6.81 -13.69 16.75
CA LEU A 297 -6.45 -13.12 18.05
C LEU A 297 -6.96 -11.68 18.25
N GLU A 298 -6.97 -10.84 17.21
CA GLU A 298 -7.62 -9.53 17.30
C GLU A 298 -9.12 -9.65 17.52
N THR A 299 -9.77 -10.63 16.88
CA THR A 299 -11.19 -10.89 17.09
C THR A 299 -11.46 -11.34 18.53
N LEU A 300 -10.66 -12.30 19.04
CA LEU A 300 -10.73 -12.77 20.41
C LEU A 300 -10.49 -11.64 21.41
N ALA A 301 -9.45 -10.83 21.21
CA ALA A 301 -9.12 -9.71 22.08
C ALA A 301 -10.28 -8.71 22.12
N ARG A 302 -10.87 -8.35 20.97
CA ARG A 302 -12.03 -7.45 20.91
C ARG A 302 -13.26 -8.02 21.60
N GLN A 303 -13.50 -9.33 21.48
CA GLN A 303 -14.63 -9.99 22.16
C GLN A 303 -14.45 -10.01 23.68
N GLN A 304 -13.24 -10.30 24.17
CA GLN A 304 -12.97 -10.30 25.62
C GLN A 304 -12.92 -8.87 26.19
N HIS A 305 -12.52 -7.91 25.38
CA HIS A 305 -12.42 -6.50 25.75
C HIS A 305 -13.77 -5.91 26.21
N SER A 306 -14.91 -6.41 25.72
CA SER A 306 -16.23 -5.96 26.19
C SER A 306 -16.61 -6.46 27.58
N ALA A 307 -15.97 -7.55 28.05
CA ALA A 307 -16.22 -8.13 29.37
C ALA A 307 -15.32 -7.55 30.47
N LEU A 308 -14.29 -6.77 30.11
CA LEU A 308 -13.38 -6.15 31.07
C LEU A 308 -13.89 -4.83 31.63
N GLU A 309 -13.43 -4.47 32.84
CA GLU A 309 -13.69 -3.16 33.48
C GLU A 309 -13.30 -1.99 32.58
N SER A 310 -13.95 -0.83 32.72
CA SER A 310 -13.94 0.29 31.76
C SER A 310 -12.57 0.82 31.31
N HIS A 311 -11.50 0.60 32.07
CA HIS A 311 -10.15 1.09 31.79
C HIS A 311 -9.11 -0.02 31.59
N SER A 312 -9.53 -1.28 31.53
CA SER A 312 -8.61 -2.39 31.24
C SER A 312 -8.28 -2.48 29.76
N SER A 313 -7.09 -2.99 29.46
CA SER A 313 -6.62 -3.30 28.11
C SER A 313 -6.13 -4.75 28.04
N ILE A 314 -5.99 -5.28 26.82
CA ILE A 314 -5.53 -6.64 26.54
C ILE A 314 -4.40 -6.55 25.51
N ALA A 315 -3.29 -7.23 25.77
CA ALA A 315 -2.23 -7.46 24.79
C ALA A 315 -1.95 -8.96 24.63
N LEU A 316 -1.64 -9.38 23.41
CA LEU A 316 -1.28 -10.76 23.07
C LEU A 316 -0.04 -10.74 22.17
N LEU A 317 1.01 -11.44 22.59
CA LEU A 317 2.21 -11.70 21.78
C LEU A 317 2.35 -13.21 21.55
N VAL A 318 2.38 -13.64 20.29
CA VAL A 318 2.65 -15.05 19.97
C VAL A 318 4.03 -15.14 19.34
N VAL A 319 4.91 -15.90 19.97
CA VAL A 319 6.29 -16.11 19.53
C VAL A 319 6.53 -17.60 19.29
N ALA A 320 7.06 -17.94 18.13
CA ALA A 320 7.46 -19.30 17.82
C ALA A 320 8.70 -19.70 18.65
N SER A 321 8.58 -20.71 19.52
CA SER A 321 9.65 -21.10 20.44
C SER A 321 10.97 -21.45 19.75
N ARG A 322 10.91 -22.12 18.59
CA ARG A 322 12.10 -22.63 17.88
C ARG A 322 12.99 -21.54 17.29
N ASN A 323 12.40 -20.50 16.69
CA ASN A 323 13.13 -19.49 15.93
C ASN A 323 12.85 -18.06 16.40
N ARG A 324 12.09 -17.90 17.48
CA ARG A 324 11.73 -16.63 18.11
C ARG A 324 11.02 -15.64 17.17
N ARG A 325 10.41 -16.13 16.08
CA ARG A 325 9.62 -15.30 15.18
C ARG A 325 8.31 -14.90 15.85
N VAL A 326 7.95 -13.62 15.73
CA VAL A 326 6.65 -13.11 16.17
C VAL A 326 5.60 -13.50 15.13
N LEU A 327 4.67 -14.36 15.51
CA LEU A 327 3.59 -14.87 14.64
C LEU A 327 2.32 -14.05 14.76
N ALA A 328 2.09 -13.40 15.90
CA ALA A 328 0.98 -12.46 16.10
C ALA A 328 1.34 -11.38 17.11
N TYR A 329 0.79 -10.18 16.91
CA TYR A 329 1.06 -8.97 17.68
C TYR A 329 -0.22 -8.17 17.88
N VAL A 330 -0.82 -8.28 19.07
CA VAL A 330 -2.03 -7.53 19.46
C VAL A 330 -1.65 -6.59 20.60
N GLY A 331 -1.53 -5.30 20.29
CA GLY A 331 -1.14 -4.26 21.26
C GLY A 331 -2.27 -3.76 22.16
N ALA A 332 -3.53 -3.93 21.73
CA ALA A 332 -4.72 -3.56 22.50
C ALA A 332 -5.91 -4.39 22.00
N GLY A 333 -6.99 -4.46 22.79
CA GLY A 333 -8.22 -5.18 22.43
C GLY A 333 -8.99 -4.54 21.26
N ASP A 334 -9.00 -3.21 21.18
CA ASP A 334 -9.51 -2.47 20.03
C ASP A 334 -8.68 -1.20 19.79
N PHE A 335 -8.08 -1.08 18.60
CA PHE A 335 -7.24 0.06 18.23
C PHE A 335 -8.01 1.40 18.19
N PHE A 336 -9.32 1.34 17.91
CA PHE A 336 -10.15 2.53 17.74
C PHE A 336 -10.87 2.94 19.04
N ASP A 337 -10.73 2.20 20.13
CA ASP A 337 -11.34 2.57 21.41
C ASP A 337 -10.54 3.69 22.10
N VAL A 338 -11.05 4.91 21.98
CA VAL A 338 -10.47 6.11 22.62
C VAL A 338 -10.60 6.05 24.15
N ARG A 339 -11.66 5.45 24.71
CA ARG A 339 -11.92 5.44 26.16
C ARG A 339 -10.90 4.60 26.92
N ARG A 340 -10.40 3.54 26.29
CA ARG A 340 -9.37 2.64 26.84
C ARG A 340 -7.98 2.89 26.26
N ALA A 341 -7.80 4.02 25.57
CA ALA A 341 -6.56 4.40 24.92
C ALA A 341 -5.99 3.27 24.03
N GLY A 342 -6.83 2.70 23.16
CA GLY A 342 -6.52 1.54 22.33
C GLY A 342 -5.37 1.71 21.34
N GLN A 343 -4.85 2.92 21.19
CA GLN A 343 -3.65 3.23 20.40
C GLN A 343 -2.34 3.05 21.20
N ILE A 344 -2.44 2.89 22.52
CA ILE A 344 -1.29 2.58 23.37
C ILE A 344 -0.94 1.10 23.18
N ASP A 345 0.27 0.86 22.69
CA ASP A 345 0.79 -0.49 22.49
C ASP A 345 1.18 -1.14 23.84
N MET A 346 0.27 -1.95 24.39
CA MET A 346 0.49 -2.63 25.67
C MET A 346 1.59 -3.69 25.62
N ILE A 347 2.03 -4.12 24.43
CA ILE A 347 3.20 -5.01 24.29
C ILE A 347 4.50 -4.28 24.62
N GLN A 348 4.54 -2.96 24.47
CA GLN A 348 5.69 -2.12 24.81
C GLN A 348 5.55 -1.45 26.19
N ALA A 349 4.37 -1.54 26.81
CA ALA A 349 4.12 -0.93 28.10
C ALA A 349 4.81 -1.70 29.23
N ILE A 350 5.64 -1.01 30.02
CA ILE A 350 6.28 -1.59 31.20
C ILE A 350 5.23 -1.73 32.31
N ARG A 351 5.07 -2.95 32.83
CA ARG A 351 4.15 -3.30 33.92
C ARG A 351 4.82 -4.26 34.88
N SER A 352 4.30 -4.33 36.10
CA SER A 352 4.72 -5.38 37.03
C SER A 352 4.42 -6.75 36.43
N PRO A 353 5.40 -7.66 36.31
CA PRO A 353 5.17 -9.02 35.83
C PRO A 353 4.41 -9.88 36.86
N GLY A 354 4.33 -9.44 38.11
CA GLY A 354 3.77 -10.24 39.20
C GLY A 354 4.48 -11.60 39.30
N SER A 355 3.70 -12.65 39.51
CA SER A 355 4.20 -14.02 39.65
C SER A 355 4.89 -14.61 38.42
N THR A 356 4.79 -14.00 37.23
CA THR A 356 5.45 -14.53 36.03
C THR A 356 6.97 -14.42 36.09
N LEU A 357 7.53 -13.71 37.08
CA LEU A 357 8.97 -13.67 37.34
C LEU A 357 9.48 -14.91 38.09
N LYS A 358 8.62 -15.59 38.88
CA LYS A 358 9.02 -16.73 39.72
C LYS A 358 9.74 -17.83 38.95
N PRO A 359 9.26 -18.29 37.78
CA PRO A 359 9.97 -19.34 37.03
C PRO A 359 11.44 -19.01 36.73
N LEU A 360 11.80 -17.73 36.57
CA LEU A 360 13.20 -17.32 36.35
C LEU A 360 14.03 -17.44 37.64
N ILE A 361 13.44 -17.11 38.79
CA ILE A 361 14.07 -17.28 40.11
C ILE A 361 14.34 -18.77 40.39
N TYR A 362 13.30 -19.61 40.22
CA TYR A 362 13.43 -21.05 40.40
C TYR A 362 14.40 -21.68 39.40
N GLY A 363 14.36 -21.23 38.13
CA GLY A 363 15.30 -21.67 37.09
C GLY A 363 16.75 -21.43 37.48
N MET A 364 17.08 -20.24 38.02
CA MET A 364 18.42 -19.96 38.52
C MET A 364 18.79 -20.82 39.73
N GLY A 365 17.83 -21.09 40.62
CA GLY A 365 18.03 -22.01 41.74
C GLY A 365 18.32 -23.46 41.29
N PHE A 366 17.69 -23.91 40.19
CA PHE A 366 17.99 -25.21 39.57
C PHE A 366 19.37 -25.22 38.91
N ASP A 367 19.71 -24.16 38.15
CA ASP A 367 21.02 -24.02 37.48
C ASP A 367 22.18 -24.04 38.49
N ASP A 368 21.96 -23.44 39.67
CA ASP A 368 22.95 -23.38 40.76
C ASP A 368 22.94 -24.62 41.66
N LEU A 369 22.07 -25.60 41.39
CA LEU A 369 21.88 -26.81 42.20
C LEU A 369 21.49 -26.52 43.66
N LEU A 370 20.91 -25.35 43.94
CA LEU A 370 20.41 -24.96 45.26
C LEU A 370 19.10 -25.67 45.61
N ILE A 371 18.31 -25.96 44.58
CA ILE A 371 17.01 -26.62 44.69
C ILE A 371 16.85 -27.68 43.60
N HIS A 372 15.97 -28.64 43.86
CA HIS A 372 15.48 -29.65 42.93
C HIS A 372 13.93 -29.63 42.98
N PRO A 373 13.19 -30.05 41.95
CA PRO A 373 11.72 -30.09 42.01
C PRO A 373 11.14 -30.78 43.25
N GLU A 374 11.83 -31.78 43.78
CA GLU A 374 11.44 -32.54 44.97
C GLU A 374 12.05 -32.02 46.30
N THR A 375 12.82 -30.91 46.26
CA THR A 375 13.29 -30.26 47.48
C THR A 375 12.10 -29.78 48.30
N LEU A 376 12.07 -30.14 49.58
CA LEU A 376 11.06 -29.64 50.52
C LEU A 376 11.38 -28.19 50.91
N ILE A 377 10.37 -27.35 50.89
CA ILE A 377 10.44 -25.93 51.22
C ILE A 377 9.23 -25.52 52.06
N GLU A 378 9.43 -24.59 52.99
CA GLU A 378 8.38 -24.15 53.89
C GLU A 378 7.61 -22.96 53.30
N ASP A 379 6.29 -23.07 53.31
CA ASP A 379 5.33 -21.99 53.10
C ASP A 379 4.62 -21.73 54.43
N VAL A 380 5.33 -21.04 55.33
CA VAL A 380 4.88 -20.65 56.67
C VAL A 380 5.11 -19.15 56.86
N PRO A 381 4.53 -18.48 57.88
CA PRO A 381 4.84 -17.07 58.15
C PRO A 381 6.35 -16.88 58.35
N THR A 382 7.01 -16.25 57.36
CA THR A 382 8.45 -16.02 57.37
C THR A 382 8.73 -14.54 57.11
N ARG A 383 9.71 -14.00 57.84
CA ARG A 383 10.21 -12.63 57.67
C ARG A 383 11.60 -12.69 57.04
N PHE A 384 11.78 -11.94 55.96
CA PHE A 384 13.04 -11.79 55.23
C PHE A 384 13.55 -10.36 55.42
N GLY A 385 14.39 -10.13 56.43
CA GLY A 385 14.78 -8.78 56.86
C GLY A 385 13.56 -7.98 57.31
N ASP A 386 13.31 -6.83 56.66
CA ASP A 386 12.14 -5.98 56.95
C ASP A 386 10.88 -6.39 56.16
N TYR A 387 10.99 -7.36 55.26
CA TYR A 387 9.91 -7.79 54.38
C TYR A 387 9.21 -9.05 54.92
N ALA A 388 7.89 -9.00 55.06
CA ALA A 388 7.06 -10.14 55.46
C ALA A 388 6.03 -10.44 54.35
N PRO A 389 6.37 -11.27 53.35
CA PRO A 389 5.45 -11.62 52.27
C PRO A 389 4.26 -12.43 52.78
N THR A 390 3.12 -12.28 52.12
CA THR A 390 1.94 -13.13 52.33
C THR A 390 1.49 -13.73 51.01
N ASN A 391 0.87 -14.92 51.07
CA ASN A 391 0.24 -15.53 49.90
C ASN A 391 -1.07 -14.81 49.54
N PHE A 392 -1.48 -14.90 48.28
CA PHE A 392 -2.70 -14.23 47.77
C PHE A 392 -3.97 -14.61 48.56
N GLY A 393 -4.07 -15.85 49.05
CA GLY A 393 -5.19 -16.33 49.86
C GLY A 393 -5.01 -16.21 51.38
N HIS A 394 -3.90 -15.64 51.86
CA HIS A 394 -3.52 -15.57 53.27
C HIS A 394 -3.47 -16.92 54.02
N THR A 395 -3.45 -18.03 53.28
CA THR A 395 -3.24 -19.38 53.80
C THR A 395 -1.80 -19.83 53.55
N TYR A 396 -1.35 -20.73 54.41
CA TYR A 396 -0.01 -21.32 54.40
C TYR A 396 -0.14 -22.81 54.09
N ALA A 397 0.62 -23.29 53.11
CA ALA A 397 0.61 -24.69 52.69
C ALA A 397 1.48 -25.59 53.58
N GLY A 398 2.24 -25.02 54.52
CA GLY A 398 3.17 -25.77 55.37
C GLY A 398 4.39 -26.22 54.55
N GLN A 399 4.85 -27.44 54.76
CA GLN A 399 5.97 -27.98 53.98
C GLN A 399 5.45 -28.56 52.66
N VAL A 400 5.98 -28.04 51.56
CA VAL A 400 5.63 -28.47 50.19
C VAL A 400 6.90 -28.74 49.40
N THR A 401 6.78 -29.39 48.25
CA THR A 401 7.89 -29.47 47.30
C THR A 401 8.05 -28.17 46.52
N VAL A 402 9.26 -27.91 46.03
CA VAL A 402 9.55 -26.80 45.10
C VAL A 402 8.66 -26.85 43.85
N ARG A 403 8.37 -28.05 43.33
CA ARG A 403 7.44 -28.29 42.22
C ARG A 403 6.05 -27.73 42.54
N GLU A 404 5.49 -28.13 43.69
CA GLU A 404 4.16 -27.69 44.11
C GLU A 404 4.14 -26.19 44.39
N ALA A 405 5.17 -25.66 45.05
CA ALA A 405 5.29 -24.24 45.35
C ALA A 405 5.26 -23.38 44.07
N LEU A 406 5.95 -23.79 43.01
CA LEU A 406 5.92 -23.10 41.73
C LEU A 406 4.57 -23.26 41.00
N GLN A 407 4.01 -24.47 40.99
CA GLN A 407 2.69 -24.76 40.37
C GLN A 407 1.56 -23.95 41.01
N GLN A 408 1.57 -23.81 42.33
CA GLN A 408 0.60 -23.03 43.10
C GLN A 408 0.95 -21.54 43.16
N SER A 409 2.10 -21.15 42.62
CA SER A 409 2.59 -19.77 42.64
C SER A 409 2.65 -19.18 44.06
N LEU A 410 3.20 -19.92 45.02
CA LEU A 410 3.35 -19.45 46.41
C LEU A 410 4.40 -18.33 46.50
N ASN A 411 4.18 -17.35 47.38
CA ASN A 411 5.05 -16.17 47.50
C ASN A 411 6.23 -16.46 48.43
N ILE A 412 6.01 -17.09 49.57
CA ILE A 412 7.04 -17.30 50.60
C ILE A 412 8.16 -18.23 50.09
N PRO A 413 7.86 -19.43 49.53
CA PRO A 413 8.89 -20.25 48.89
C PRO A 413 9.66 -19.52 47.79
N ALA A 414 9.00 -18.68 46.98
CA ALA A 414 9.68 -17.94 45.92
C ALA A 414 10.68 -16.92 46.47
N VAL A 415 10.37 -16.26 47.59
CA VAL A 415 11.28 -15.34 48.28
C VAL A 415 12.41 -16.11 48.95
N ALA A 416 12.12 -17.26 49.57
CA ALA A 416 13.15 -18.12 50.16
C ALA A 416 14.17 -18.62 49.12
N VAL A 417 13.73 -19.00 47.92
CA VAL A 417 14.63 -19.34 46.81
C VAL A 417 15.40 -18.10 46.32
N LEU A 418 14.74 -16.95 46.21
CA LEU A 418 15.37 -15.70 45.79
C LEU A 418 16.52 -15.29 46.73
N GLU A 419 16.34 -15.45 48.04
CA GLU A 419 17.40 -15.18 49.03
C GLU A 419 18.59 -16.12 48.88
N GLN A 420 18.35 -17.40 48.59
CA GLN A 420 19.43 -18.37 48.34
C GLN A 420 20.20 -18.07 47.04
N VAL A 421 19.50 -17.70 45.97
CA VAL A 421 20.13 -17.33 44.68
C VAL A 421 20.84 -15.97 44.79
N GLY A 422 20.31 -15.06 45.60
CA GLY A 422 20.77 -13.68 45.75
C GLY A 422 20.00 -12.71 44.86
N PRO A 423 19.22 -11.76 45.42
CA PRO A 423 18.41 -10.81 44.64
C PRO A 423 19.22 -9.96 43.64
N ALA A 424 20.43 -9.52 44.04
CA ALA A 424 21.31 -8.73 43.18
C ALA A 424 21.79 -9.54 41.95
N ARG A 425 22.03 -10.84 42.13
CA ARG A 425 22.45 -11.75 41.05
C ARG A 425 21.31 -12.00 40.07
N VAL A 426 20.09 -12.21 40.59
CA VAL A 426 18.89 -12.31 39.73
C VAL A 426 18.72 -11.04 38.91
N ALA A 427 18.80 -9.85 39.52
CA ALA A 427 18.68 -8.58 38.82
C ALA A 427 19.78 -8.38 37.76
N ALA A 428 21.02 -8.78 38.05
CA ALA A 428 22.13 -8.73 37.09
C ALA A 428 21.88 -9.68 35.90
N ARG A 429 21.49 -10.93 36.17
CA ARG A 429 21.24 -11.93 35.13
C ARG A 429 20.08 -11.55 34.22
N LEU A 430 19.00 -11.04 34.79
CA LEU A 430 17.87 -10.53 34.01
C LEU A 430 18.30 -9.41 33.07
N ARG A 431 19.15 -8.49 33.54
CA ARG A 431 19.73 -7.43 32.70
C ARG A 431 20.57 -7.99 31.56
N GLU A 432 21.42 -8.99 31.81
CA GLU A 432 22.25 -9.63 30.78
C GLU A 432 21.43 -10.25 29.65
N VAL A 433 20.27 -10.84 29.97
CA VAL A 433 19.38 -11.47 28.98
C VAL A 433 18.37 -10.49 28.37
N GLY A 434 18.52 -9.19 28.62
CA GLY A 434 17.67 -8.14 28.03
C GLY A 434 16.34 -7.90 28.74
N LEU A 435 16.21 -8.31 30.01
CA LEU A 435 15.05 -8.08 30.88
C LEU A 435 15.43 -7.16 32.07
N PRO A 436 15.84 -5.90 31.84
CA PRO A 436 16.18 -5.00 32.94
C PRO A 436 14.98 -4.79 33.86
N LEU A 437 15.19 -4.89 35.17
CA LEU A 437 14.18 -4.52 36.16
C LEU A 437 14.06 -3.00 36.24
N HIS A 438 12.85 -2.50 36.07
CA HIS A 438 12.51 -1.09 36.21
C HIS A 438 11.93 -0.86 37.60
N TRP A 439 12.63 -0.06 38.40
CA TRP A 439 12.15 0.35 39.71
C TRP A 439 11.44 1.69 39.58
N ASN A 440 10.29 1.82 40.23
CA ASN A 440 9.67 3.13 40.37
C ASN A 440 10.59 3.96 41.28
N THR A 441 11.36 4.86 40.69
CA THR A 441 11.94 5.98 41.45
C THR A 441 10.78 6.92 41.74
N ALA A 442 10.19 6.78 42.94
CA ALA A 442 9.29 7.79 43.47
C ALA A 442 10.05 9.12 43.61
#